data_AF-Q9GH92-F1
#
_entry.id   AF-Q9GH92-F1
#
_cell.length_a   1.000
_cell.length_b   1.000
_cell.length_c   1.000
_cell.angle_alpha   90.00
_cell.angle_beta   90.00
_cell.angle_gamma   90.00
#
_symmetry.space_group_name_H-M   'P 1'
#
loop_
_entity.id
_entity.type
_entity.pdbx_description
1 polymer ?
#
loop_
_entity_poly.entity_id
_entity_poly.type
_entity_poly.pdbx_seq_one_letter_code
_entity_poly.pdbx_strand_id
1 'polypeptide(L)'
;HHIHAFTIHVTTLILLKGVLFARSSRLIPDKANLGFRFPCDGPGRGGTCQVSAWDHVFLGLFWMYNAISVDIFHFSWKMQSDVWGTVTASGVSHITGGNFAQSANTINGWLRDFLWAESSQVIQSYGSALSAYGLIFLGAHFVWAFSLMFL
;
A
#
# COMPACT_ATOMS: atom_id res chain seq x y z
N HIS A 1 5.42 7.08 -11.44
CA HIS A 1 4.54 6.79 -12.60
C HIS A 1 4.53 5.32 -13.02
N HIS A 2 5.59 4.71 -13.57
CA HIS A 2 5.52 3.29 -13.98
C HIS A 2 5.21 2.31 -12.85
N ILE A 3 5.68 2.59 -11.63
CA ILE A 3 5.27 1.82 -10.44
C ILE A 3 3.76 1.94 -10.18
N HIS A 4 3.15 3.11 -10.40
CA HIS A 4 1.71 3.30 -10.20
C HIS A 4 0.93 2.49 -11.25
N ALA A 5 1.38 2.54 -12.50
CA ALA A 5 0.81 1.70 -13.55
C ALA A 5 0.90 0.22 -13.18
N PHE A 6 2.07 -0.25 -12.76
CA PHE A 6 2.27 -1.63 -12.33
C PHE A 6 1.31 -2.03 -11.20
N THR A 7 1.24 -1.28 -10.11
CA THR A 7 0.39 -1.63 -8.95
C THR A 7 -1.09 -1.61 -9.30
N ILE A 8 -1.54 -0.67 -10.14
CA ILE A 8 -2.91 -0.62 -10.67
C ILE A 8 -3.20 -1.85 -11.55
N HIS A 9 -2.32 -2.19 -12.49
CA HIS A 9 -2.53 -3.33 -13.38
C HIS A 9 -2.59 -4.65 -12.60
N VAL A 10 -1.77 -4.82 -11.56
CA VAL A 10 -1.85 -6.03 -10.70
C VAL A 10 -3.16 -6.05 -9.92
N THR A 11 -3.60 -4.92 -9.37
CA THR A 11 -4.89 -4.81 -8.68
C THR A 11 -6.04 -5.19 -9.62
N THR A 12 -6.06 -4.63 -10.83
CA THR A 12 -7.05 -4.95 -11.87
C THR A 12 -6.98 -6.41 -12.29
N LEU A 13 -5.79 -6.99 -12.45
CA LEU A 13 -5.60 -8.40 -12.79
C LEU A 13 -6.27 -9.32 -11.75
N ILE A 14 -6.04 -9.05 -10.47
CA ILE A 14 -6.61 -9.85 -9.37
C ILE A 14 -8.14 -9.78 -9.39
N LEU A 15 -8.70 -8.57 -9.45
CA LEU A 15 -10.14 -8.36 -9.42
C LEU A 15 -10.82 -8.93 -10.67
N LEU A 16 -10.26 -8.68 -11.86
CA LEU A 16 -10.79 -9.19 -13.11
C LEU A 16 -10.73 -10.71 -13.17
N LYS A 17 -9.64 -11.33 -12.69
CA LYS A 17 -9.56 -12.79 -12.55
C LYS A 17 -10.64 -13.32 -11.60
N GLY A 18 -10.87 -12.66 -10.46
CA GLY A 18 -11.93 -13.02 -9.52
C GLY A 18 -13.32 -13.02 -10.15
N VAL A 19 -13.61 -12.00 -10.98
CA VAL A 19 -14.89 -11.87 -11.69
C VAL A 19 -15.03 -12.93 -12.80
N LEU A 20 -14.04 -13.05 -13.69
CA LEU A 20 -14.12 -13.94 -14.85
C LEU A 20 -14.15 -15.43 -14.47
N PHE A 21 -13.48 -15.82 -13.38
CA PHE A 21 -13.43 -17.21 -12.90
C PHE A 21 -14.34 -17.49 -11.70
N ALA A 22 -15.34 -16.64 -11.45
CA ALA A 22 -16.30 -16.80 -10.35
C ALA A 22 -17.23 -18.00 -10.56
N ARG A 23 -17.72 -18.19 -11.80
CA ARG A 23 -18.72 -19.23 -12.12
C ARG A 23 -18.10 -20.61 -12.37
N SER A 24 -16.92 -20.65 -12.98
CA SER A 24 -16.22 -21.88 -13.33
C SER A 24 -14.74 -21.61 -13.59
N SER A 25 -13.90 -22.61 -13.44
CA SER A 25 -12.52 -22.61 -13.93
C SER A 25 -12.17 -23.98 -14.50
N ARG A 26 -11.00 -24.11 -15.14
CA ARG A 26 -10.49 -25.42 -15.57
C ARG A 26 -10.30 -26.39 -14.40
N LEU A 27 -10.02 -25.87 -13.21
CA LEU A 27 -9.77 -26.67 -12.00
C LEU A 27 -11.06 -27.08 -11.30
N ILE A 28 -12.04 -26.16 -11.22
CA ILE A 28 -13.33 -26.34 -10.53
C ILE A 28 -14.44 -25.91 -11.50
N PRO A 29 -14.97 -26.84 -12.31
CA PRO A 29 -15.97 -26.52 -13.34
C PRO A 29 -17.30 -26.01 -12.78
N ASP A 30 -17.68 -26.46 -11.58
CA ASP A 30 -18.96 -26.22 -10.92
C ASP A 30 -18.89 -25.18 -9.79
N LYS A 31 -17.90 -24.28 -9.85
CA LYS A 31 -17.64 -23.28 -8.80
C LYS A 31 -18.86 -22.42 -8.44
N ALA A 32 -19.74 -22.14 -9.40
CA ALA A 32 -20.98 -21.40 -9.17
C ALA A 32 -21.86 -22.02 -8.08
N ASN A 33 -21.82 -23.35 -7.89
CA ASN A 33 -22.59 -24.05 -6.86
C ASN A 33 -22.04 -23.83 -5.44
N LEU A 34 -20.75 -23.53 -5.32
CA LEU A 34 -20.11 -23.18 -4.04
C LEU A 34 -20.43 -21.75 -3.59
N GLY A 35 -20.94 -20.91 -4.50
CA GLY A 35 -21.34 -19.54 -4.24
C GLY A 35 -20.19 -18.52 -4.35
N PHE A 36 -20.45 -17.28 -3.91
CA PHE A 36 -19.48 -16.18 -4.01
C PHE A 36 -18.39 -16.24 -2.94
N ARG A 37 -18.74 -16.66 -1.71
CA ARG A 37 -17.88 -16.66 -0.53
C ARG A 37 -17.80 -18.06 0.08
N PHE A 38 -16.67 -18.72 -0.15
CA PHE A 38 -16.33 -20.03 0.41
C PHE A 38 -14.79 -20.14 0.48
N PRO A 39 -14.21 -20.87 1.45
CA PRO A 39 -12.76 -20.84 1.68
C PRO A 39 -11.95 -21.65 0.67
N CYS A 40 -12.46 -22.82 0.25
CA CYS A 40 -11.81 -23.75 -0.68
C CYS A 40 -12.79 -24.82 -1.16
N ASP A 41 -12.34 -25.65 -2.11
CA ASP A 41 -12.94 -26.93 -2.53
C ASP A 41 -12.06 -28.13 -2.05
N GLY A 42 -11.62 -28.05 -0.78
CA GLY A 42 -10.80 -29.07 -0.13
C GLY A 42 -9.32 -29.16 -0.57
N PRO A 43 -8.55 -30.09 0.02
CA PRO A 43 -7.12 -30.27 -0.25
C PRO A 43 -6.82 -31.04 -1.55
N GLY A 44 -7.85 -31.55 -2.24
CA GLY A 44 -7.70 -32.25 -3.50
C GLY A 44 -7.08 -31.37 -4.59
N ARG A 45 -6.66 -31.98 -5.71
CA ARG A 45 -6.07 -31.29 -6.87
C ARG A 45 -4.82 -30.44 -6.53
N GLY A 46 -4.09 -30.79 -5.47
CA GLY A 46 -2.91 -30.05 -4.99
C GLY A 46 -3.23 -28.89 -4.03
N GLY A 47 -4.49 -28.72 -3.63
CA GLY A 47 -4.97 -27.64 -2.78
C GLY A 47 -5.75 -26.58 -3.57
N THR A 48 -6.93 -26.21 -3.08
CA THR A 48 -7.85 -25.27 -3.74
C THR A 48 -8.19 -24.05 -2.87
N CYS A 49 -7.28 -23.67 -1.98
CA CYS A 49 -7.42 -22.49 -1.14
C CYS A 49 -7.62 -21.22 -1.98
N GLN A 50 -8.45 -20.31 -1.49
CA GLN A 50 -8.60 -18.94 -2.05
C GLN A 50 -9.04 -18.88 -3.52
N VAL A 51 -9.87 -19.84 -3.94
CA VAL A 51 -10.39 -19.89 -5.32
C VAL A 51 -11.68 -19.11 -5.50
N SER A 52 -12.33 -18.65 -4.42
CA SER A 52 -13.60 -17.91 -4.49
C SER A 52 -13.38 -16.48 -4.98
N ALA A 53 -14.43 -15.85 -5.51
CA ALA A 53 -14.37 -14.45 -5.91
C ALA A 53 -14.20 -13.53 -4.68
N TRP A 54 -14.72 -13.92 -3.52
CA TRP A 54 -14.48 -13.22 -2.26
C TRP A 54 -13.00 -13.18 -1.88
N ASP A 55 -12.27 -14.29 -2.06
CA ASP A 55 -10.82 -14.32 -1.79
C ASP A 55 -10.03 -13.44 -2.77
N HIS A 56 -10.51 -13.27 -4.00
CA HIS A 56 -9.89 -12.33 -4.94
C HIS A 56 -10.14 -10.87 -4.53
N VAL A 57 -11.29 -10.54 -3.94
CA VAL A 57 -11.52 -9.24 -3.32
C VAL A 57 -10.55 -9.04 -2.15
N PHE A 58 -10.41 -10.04 -1.28
CA PHE A 58 -9.46 -10.03 -0.17
C PHE A 58 -8.03 -9.75 -0.64
N LEU A 59 -7.51 -10.48 -1.63
CA LEU A 59 -6.19 -10.23 -2.20
C LEU A 59 -6.09 -8.85 -2.89
N GLY A 60 -7.18 -8.42 -3.54
CA GLY A 60 -7.28 -7.12 -4.19
C GLY A 60 -7.15 -5.95 -3.21
N LEU A 61 -7.62 -6.11 -1.96
CA LEU A 61 -7.48 -5.07 -0.92
C LEU A 61 -6.02 -4.80 -0.57
N PHE A 62 -5.17 -5.82 -0.48
CA PHE A 62 -3.74 -5.64 -0.22
C PHE A 62 -3.02 -4.92 -1.36
N TRP A 63 -3.37 -5.25 -2.60
CA TRP A 63 -2.78 -4.59 -3.77
C TRP A 63 -3.28 -3.17 -3.96
N MET A 64 -4.55 -2.91 -3.64
CA MET A 64 -5.08 -1.55 -3.56
C MET A 64 -4.36 -0.74 -2.48
N TYR A 65 -4.17 -1.29 -1.28
CA TYR A 65 -3.40 -0.65 -0.22
C TYR A 65 -1.97 -0.30 -0.69
N ASN A 66 -1.28 -1.23 -1.35
CA ASN A 66 0.05 -0.99 -1.90
C ASN A 66 0.04 0.12 -2.97
N ALA A 67 -0.92 0.10 -3.90
CA ALA A 67 -1.04 1.09 -4.97
C ALA A 67 -1.26 2.51 -4.41
N ILE A 68 -2.22 2.65 -3.50
CA ILE A 68 -2.55 3.95 -2.89
C ILE A 68 -1.39 4.45 -2.03
N SER A 69 -0.75 3.57 -1.25
CA SER A 69 0.38 3.96 -0.37
C SER A 69 1.55 4.55 -1.16
N VAL A 70 1.91 3.93 -2.29
CA VAL A 70 2.97 4.46 -3.16
C VAL A 70 2.58 5.80 -3.78
N ASP A 71 1.31 5.97 -4.16
CA ASP A 71 0.84 7.22 -4.77
C ASP A 71 0.85 8.39 -3.77
N ILE A 72 0.38 8.18 -2.53
CA ILE A 72 0.41 9.22 -1.49
C ILE A 72 1.84 9.55 -1.04
N PHE A 73 2.75 8.57 -1.03
CA PHE A 73 4.18 8.81 -0.75
C PHE A 73 4.84 9.60 -1.87
N HIS A 74 4.57 9.24 -3.12
CA HIS A 74 5.03 10.00 -4.29
C HIS A 74 4.53 11.44 -4.23
N PHE A 75 3.24 11.66 -3.96
CA PHE A 75 2.68 12.99 -3.82
C PHE A 75 3.35 13.78 -2.68
N SER A 76 3.39 13.21 -1.47
CA SER A 76 3.96 13.86 -0.29
C SER A 76 5.40 14.31 -0.53
N TRP A 77 6.25 13.40 -1.01
CA TRP A 77 7.66 13.72 -1.20
C TRP A 77 7.88 14.71 -2.35
N LYS A 78 7.19 14.52 -3.49
CA LYS A 78 7.31 15.43 -4.64
C LYS A 78 6.89 16.86 -4.28
N MET A 79 5.81 17.00 -3.51
CA MET A 79 5.32 18.31 -3.09
C MET A 79 6.29 18.98 -2.11
N GLN A 80 6.81 18.28 -1.12
CA GLN A 80 7.75 18.84 -0.15
C GLN A 80 9.12 19.18 -0.74
N SER A 81 9.56 18.41 -1.73
CA SER A 81 10.89 18.55 -2.33
C SER A 81 10.96 19.67 -3.37
N ASP A 82 9.95 19.77 -4.24
CA ASP A 82 10.04 20.58 -5.46
C ASP A 82 8.90 21.61 -5.61
N VAL A 83 7.95 21.70 -4.66
CA VAL A 83 6.80 22.61 -4.78
C VAL A 83 6.63 23.49 -3.56
N TRP A 84 6.37 22.90 -2.40
CA TRP A 84 6.17 23.62 -1.15
C TRP A 84 7.49 24.13 -0.59
N GLY A 85 7.44 25.30 0.04
CA GLY A 85 8.61 26.00 0.55
C GLY A 85 8.29 27.44 0.93
N THR A 86 9.32 28.15 1.38
CA THR A 86 9.22 29.57 1.72
C THR A 86 9.85 30.42 0.62
N VAL A 87 9.15 31.49 0.21
CA VAL A 87 9.68 32.45 -0.76
C VAL A 87 10.58 33.45 -0.03
N THR A 88 11.81 33.61 -0.52
CA THR A 88 12.80 34.56 -0.03
C THR A 88 13.18 35.55 -1.14
N ALA A 89 13.97 36.58 -0.83
CA ALA A 89 14.45 37.54 -1.82
C ALA A 89 15.34 36.92 -2.92
N SER A 90 15.91 35.73 -2.68
CA SER A 90 16.79 35.02 -3.61
C SER A 90 16.11 33.84 -4.33
N GLY A 91 14.82 33.59 -4.09
CA GLY A 91 14.06 32.51 -4.74
C GLY A 91 13.19 31.72 -3.77
N VAL A 92 12.90 30.46 -4.10
CA VAL A 92 12.12 29.54 -3.25
C VAL A 92 13.06 28.60 -2.52
N SER A 93 12.90 28.49 -1.19
CA SER A 93 13.55 27.47 -0.37
C SER A 93 12.55 26.36 -0.08
N HIS A 94 12.65 25.24 -0.80
CA HIS A 94 11.78 24.08 -0.59
C HIS A 94 12.01 23.39 0.76
N ILE A 95 10.99 22.69 1.26
CA ILE A 95 11.01 22.04 2.59
C ILE A 95 12.16 21.02 2.69
N THR A 96 12.33 20.18 1.66
CA THR A 96 13.41 19.16 1.62
C THR A 96 14.50 19.47 0.60
N GLY A 97 14.58 20.72 0.11
CA GLY A 97 15.68 21.22 -0.70
C GLY A 97 15.90 20.51 -2.04
N GLY A 98 14.85 20.06 -2.73
CA GLY A 98 14.97 19.45 -4.06
C GLY A 98 15.67 18.09 -4.10
N ASN A 99 15.69 17.36 -2.97
CA ASN A 99 16.31 16.04 -2.87
C ASN A 99 15.64 14.91 -3.69
N PHE A 100 14.42 15.10 -4.19
CA PHE A 100 13.64 14.04 -4.85
C PHE A 100 14.34 13.47 -6.10
N ALA A 101 14.94 14.34 -6.93
CA ALA A 101 15.52 13.94 -8.22
C ALA A 101 16.66 12.92 -8.09
N GLN A 102 17.48 13.03 -7.04
CA GLN A 102 18.65 12.15 -6.83
C GLN A 102 18.38 11.00 -5.88
N SER A 103 17.37 11.11 -5.03
CA SER A 103 17.06 10.09 -4.01
C SER A 103 15.94 9.14 -4.42
N ALA A 104 14.91 9.61 -5.13
CA ALA A 104 13.72 8.80 -5.45
C ALA A 104 13.97 7.71 -6.52
N ASN A 105 15.16 7.70 -7.13
CA ASN A 105 15.61 6.68 -8.08
C ASN A 105 16.07 5.36 -7.41
N THR A 106 16.25 5.34 -6.08
CA THR A 106 16.67 4.15 -5.33
C THR A 106 15.75 3.90 -4.15
N ILE A 107 15.49 2.62 -3.84
CA ILE A 107 14.71 2.24 -2.65
C ILE A 107 15.38 2.75 -1.37
N ASN A 108 16.71 2.80 -1.32
CA ASN A 108 17.42 3.35 -0.18
C ASN A 108 17.16 4.85 0.02
N GLY A 109 16.99 5.63 -1.06
CA GLY A 109 16.60 7.03 -0.96
C GLY A 109 15.20 7.21 -0.38
N TRP A 110 14.23 6.37 -0.78
CA TRP A 110 12.89 6.35 -0.16
C TRP A 110 12.94 6.02 1.33
N LEU A 111 13.82 5.10 1.74
CA LEU A 111 13.98 4.77 3.16
C LEU A 111 14.66 5.91 3.93
N ARG A 112 15.79 6.41 3.45
CA ARG A 112 16.64 7.37 4.16
C ARG A 112 16.09 8.79 4.14
N ASP A 113 15.81 9.31 2.95
CA ASP A 113 15.54 10.73 2.75
C ASP A 113 14.05 11.09 2.83
N PHE A 114 13.18 10.07 2.85
CA PHE A 114 11.74 10.24 3.03
C PHE A 114 11.27 9.58 4.32
N LEU A 115 11.20 8.25 4.40
CA LEU A 115 10.61 7.57 5.56
C LEU A 115 11.36 7.84 6.88
N TRP A 116 12.68 7.73 6.88
CA TRP A 116 13.48 7.96 8.07
C TRP A 116 13.54 9.46 8.43
N ALA A 117 13.86 10.33 7.48
CA ALA A 117 13.96 11.77 7.73
C ALA A 117 12.63 12.40 8.18
N GLU A 118 11.53 12.11 7.47
CA GLU A 118 10.20 12.71 7.71
C GLU A 118 9.41 12.00 8.81
N SER A 119 9.93 10.91 9.39
CA SER A 119 9.33 10.32 10.60
C SER A 119 9.82 10.98 11.89
N SER A 120 10.82 11.87 11.81
CA SER A 120 11.41 12.54 12.98
C SER A 120 10.36 13.31 13.80
N GLN A 121 9.41 13.98 13.14
CA GLN A 121 8.36 14.76 13.80
C GLN A 121 7.38 13.88 14.58
N VAL A 122 6.99 12.71 14.03
CA VAL A 122 6.02 11.83 14.70
C VAL A 122 6.64 11.14 15.91
N ILE A 123 7.92 10.72 15.84
CA ILE A 123 8.60 10.03 16.94
C ILE A 123 9.09 10.98 18.05
N GLN A 124 9.32 12.26 17.74
CA GLN A 124 9.70 13.29 18.72
C GLN A 124 8.50 14.10 19.24
N SER A 125 7.27 13.69 18.93
CA SER A 125 6.05 14.44 19.26
C SER A 125 5.65 14.39 20.75
N TYR A 126 6.26 13.53 21.55
CA TYR A 126 5.91 13.32 22.96
C TYR A 126 6.19 14.59 23.78
N GLY A 127 5.26 14.96 24.67
CA GLY A 127 5.35 16.22 25.43
C GLY A 127 4.91 17.47 24.66
N SER A 128 4.38 17.32 23.44
CA SER A 128 3.81 18.41 22.65
C SER A 128 2.31 18.20 22.36
N ALA A 129 1.66 19.21 21.76
CA ALA A 129 0.29 19.12 21.27
C ALA A 129 0.10 18.06 20.16
N LEU A 130 1.19 17.59 19.55
CA LEU A 130 1.17 16.55 18.50
C LEU A 130 1.36 15.13 19.05
N SER A 131 1.51 14.96 20.36
CA SER A 131 1.78 13.65 21.00
C SER A 131 0.75 12.57 20.67
N ALA A 132 -0.50 12.94 20.43
CA ALA A 132 -1.55 12.02 20.00
C ALA A 132 -1.22 11.33 18.66
N TYR A 133 -0.54 12.01 17.73
CA TYR A 133 -0.10 11.40 16.47
C TYR A 133 0.96 10.32 16.71
N GLY A 134 1.90 10.53 17.64
CA GLY A 134 2.88 9.51 18.05
C GLY A 134 2.22 8.27 18.67
N LEU A 135 1.19 8.46 19.50
CA LEU A 135 0.43 7.35 20.08
C LEU A 135 -0.34 6.55 19.02
N ILE A 136 -1.02 7.24 18.09
CA ILE A 136 -1.72 6.59 16.97
C ILE A 136 -0.73 5.86 16.05
N PHE A 137 0.45 6.43 15.81
CA PHE A 137 1.50 5.81 15.02
C PHE A 137 1.91 4.45 15.61
N LEU A 138 2.20 4.37 16.91
CA LEU A 138 2.54 3.11 17.57
C LEU A 138 1.33 2.15 17.61
N GLY A 139 0.13 2.66 17.89
CA GLY A 139 -1.10 1.86 17.89
C GLY A 139 -1.38 1.22 16.53
N ALA A 140 -1.17 1.96 15.44
CA ALA A 140 -1.33 1.45 14.08
C ALA A 140 -0.30 0.35 13.75
N HIS A 141 0.96 0.51 14.18
CA HIS A 141 1.98 -0.54 14.04
C HIS A 141 1.60 -1.81 14.79
N PHE A 142 1.07 -1.67 16.01
CA PHE A 142 0.57 -2.80 16.79
C PHE A 142 -0.58 -3.52 16.09
N VAL A 143 -1.60 -2.79 15.63
CA VAL A 143 -2.75 -3.38 14.92
C VAL A 143 -2.32 -4.05 13.61
N TRP A 144 -1.39 -3.44 12.87
CA TRP A 144 -0.81 -4.06 11.68
C TRP A 144 -0.13 -5.39 12.01
N ALA A 145 0.74 -5.43 13.02
CA ALA A 145 1.40 -6.66 13.43
C ALA A 145 0.41 -7.71 13.95
N PHE A 146 -0.61 -7.29 14.69
CA PHE A 146 -1.68 -8.15 15.18
C PHE A 146 -2.49 -8.79 14.04
N SER A 147 -2.71 -8.07 12.94
CA SER A 147 -3.43 -8.61 11.78
C SER A 147 -2.72 -9.82 11.15
N LEU A 148 -1.38 -9.85 11.20
CA LEU A 148 -0.56 -10.95 10.67
C LEU A 148 -0.81 -12.29 11.39
N MET A 149 -1.40 -12.29 12.59
CA MET A 149 -1.79 -13.50 13.28
C MET A 149 -2.95 -14.25 12.58
N PHE A 150 -3.77 -13.53 11.80
CA PHE A 150 -4.97 -14.08 11.16
C PHE A 150 -4.82 -14.28 9.64
N LEU A 151 -3.73 -13.77 9.06
CA LEU A 151 -3.41 -13.89 7.64
C LEU A 151 -2.64 -15.18 7.37
#